data_AF-A0ABC8KCT0-F1
#
_entry.id   AF-A0ABC8KCT0-F1
#
_cell.length_a   1.000
_cell.length_b   1.000
_cell.length_c   1.000
_cell.angle_alpha   90.00
_cell.angle_beta   90.00
_cell.angle_gamma   90.00
#
_symmetry.space_group_name_H-M   'P 1'
#
loop_
_entity.id
_entity.type
_entity.pdbx_description
1 polymer ?
#
loop_
_entity_poly.entity_id
_entity_poly.type
_entity_poly.pdbx_seq_one_letter_code
_entity_poly.pdbx_strand_id
1 'polypeptide(L)'
;MGSSYLGIYTILVICLLGYSANAEVFTAGGPPGSDITAALLKAFTSACQAPAPSQVIIPKGDFKLGEIAMTGPCKAPIEITLQGNVKADGGSTQGKDRWVVFEKINGFKLNGGGTFDGEGNAAWKANNCHKTFECKKLPISVRFDFVDNAEIRDITSLDAKNFHLNVISGKNMTFDNIKILAPAQSPNTDGIHLGRCEGVKILNTKISTGDDCISVGDGMTNLLVQKVTCGPGHGISVGSLGRYGWEQDVKDIRVIDCTLTGTDNGLRIKTWPSAACTTTAAGIHFENIILNNVSNPILIDQEYCPWNQCNKNKPSTIKLVDISFRNIKGTSGNKDAVKLLCSKGHPCENVEIGDINIEYKGPDGPPTFECTNVTPKLVGTQNPKACVGPVVKVPGKE
;
A
#
# COMPACT_ATOMS: atom_id res chain seq x y z
N MET A 1 -11.46 -53.52 -59.09
CA MET A 1 -10.71 -52.32 -58.64
C MET A 1 -11.37 -51.82 -57.38
N GLY A 2 -10.65 -51.82 -56.25
CA GLY A 2 -11.18 -51.34 -54.97
C GLY A 2 -10.51 -52.02 -53.79
N SER A 3 -9.25 -51.66 -53.50
CA SER A 3 -8.57 -52.04 -52.25
C SER A 3 -9.02 -51.09 -51.14
N SER A 4 -9.68 -51.62 -50.11
CA SER A 4 -10.00 -50.89 -48.90
C SER A 4 -8.87 -51.08 -47.88
N TYR A 5 -8.09 -50.02 -47.64
CA TYR A 5 -7.11 -49.96 -46.55
C TYR A 5 -7.84 -49.64 -45.24
N LEU A 6 -7.81 -50.57 -44.29
CA LEU A 6 -8.30 -50.35 -42.92
C LEU A 6 -7.10 -49.88 -42.07
N GLY A 7 -6.98 -48.57 -41.88
CA GLY A 7 -5.97 -47.98 -41.00
C GLY A 7 -6.37 -48.12 -39.53
N ILE A 8 -5.60 -48.88 -38.76
CA ILE A 8 -5.74 -48.97 -37.30
C ILE A 8 -5.12 -47.72 -36.69
N TYR A 9 -5.95 -46.79 -36.22
CA TYR A 9 -5.50 -45.66 -35.41
C TYR A 9 -5.40 -46.11 -33.95
N THR A 10 -4.18 -46.31 -33.47
CA THR A 10 -3.91 -46.50 -32.05
C THR A 10 -4.08 -45.16 -31.34
N ILE A 11 -5.24 -44.94 -30.72
CA ILE A 11 -5.47 -43.80 -29.82
C ILE A 11 -4.71 -44.09 -28.52
N LEU A 12 -3.53 -43.48 -28.38
CA LEU A 12 -2.79 -43.47 -27.13
C LEU A 12 -3.48 -42.48 -26.17
N VAL A 13 -4.40 -42.98 -25.34
CA VAL A 13 -4.97 -42.21 -24.24
C VAL A 13 -3.88 -42.08 -23.17
N ILE A 14 -3.14 -40.98 -23.23
CA ILE A 14 -2.26 -40.57 -22.13
C ILE A 14 -3.20 -40.12 -21.01
N CYS A 15 -3.52 -41.05 -20.11
CA CYS A 15 -4.00 -40.70 -18.78
C CYS A 15 -2.92 -39.84 -18.12
N LEU A 16 -3.09 -38.52 -18.18
CA LEU A 16 -2.43 -37.59 -17.27
C LEU A 16 -2.97 -37.92 -15.88
N LEU A 17 -2.33 -38.90 -15.24
CA LEU A 17 -2.34 -39.04 -13.80
C LEU A 17 -1.80 -37.71 -13.28
N GLY A 18 -2.70 -36.84 -12.86
CA GLY A 18 -2.36 -35.66 -12.07
C GLY A 18 -1.67 -36.17 -10.81
N TYR A 19 -0.35 -36.25 -10.85
CA TYR A 19 0.46 -36.34 -9.65
C TYR A 19 0.17 -35.06 -8.87
N SER A 20 -0.74 -35.14 -7.90
CA SER A 20 -0.72 -34.23 -6.76
C SER A 20 0.60 -34.52 -6.03
N ALA A 21 1.69 -33.93 -6.54
CA ALA A 21 2.96 -33.95 -5.85
C ALA A 21 2.72 -33.24 -4.51
N ASN A 22 2.75 -34.01 -3.42
CA ASN A 22 2.70 -33.44 -2.08
C ASN A 22 3.84 -32.41 -1.97
N ALA A 23 3.52 -31.22 -1.49
CA ALA A 23 4.52 -30.17 -1.35
C ALA A 23 5.64 -30.65 -0.42
N GLU A 24 6.90 -30.39 -0.77
CA GLU A 24 8.03 -30.70 0.10
C GLU A 24 8.01 -29.76 1.32
N VAL A 25 7.98 -30.31 2.54
CA VAL A 25 7.81 -29.53 3.77
C VAL A 25 9.14 -29.36 4.49
N PHE A 26 9.48 -28.10 4.76
CA PHE A 26 10.63 -27.66 5.54
C PHE A 26 10.13 -26.98 6.81
N THR A 27 10.82 -27.15 7.93
CA THR A 27 10.46 -26.48 9.19
C THR A 27 11.62 -25.63 9.68
N ALA A 28 11.32 -24.39 10.05
CA ALA A 28 12.26 -23.43 10.62
C ALA A 28 11.76 -22.99 11.99
N GLY A 29 12.13 -23.77 13.02
CA GLY A 29 11.80 -23.48 14.41
C GLY A 29 12.98 -23.75 15.34
N GLY A 30 12.80 -23.46 16.61
CA GLY A 30 13.77 -23.71 17.66
C GLY A 30 13.12 -23.66 19.05
N PRO A 31 13.90 -23.68 20.14
CA PRO A 31 13.38 -23.40 21.47
C PRO A 31 12.72 -22.00 21.54
N PRO A 32 11.73 -21.78 22.42
CA PRO A 32 11.14 -20.45 22.59
C PRO A 32 12.19 -19.37 22.87
N GLY A 33 12.09 -18.23 22.19
CA GLY A 33 13.01 -17.09 22.28
C GLY A 33 14.34 -17.27 21.55
N SER A 34 14.57 -18.42 20.90
CA SER A 34 15.76 -18.63 20.07
C SER A 34 15.74 -17.80 18.80
N ASP A 35 16.93 -17.49 18.28
CA ASP A 35 17.10 -16.87 16.97
C ASP A 35 17.00 -17.94 15.88
N ILE A 36 16.00 -17.81 15.00
CA ILE A 36 15.76 -18.77 13.92
C ILE A 36 16.29 -18.29 12.56
N THR A 37 17.01 -17.17 12.48
CA THR A 37 17.42 -16.53 11.21
C THR A 37 18.15 -17.49 10.29
N ALA A 38 19.19 -18.18 10.80
CA ALA A 38 19.97 -19.13 10.01
C ALA A 38 19.15 -20.37 9.61
N ALA A 39 18.29 -20.85 10.51
CA ALA A 39 17.43 -22.01 10.24
C ALA A 39 16.38 -21.69 9.18
N LEU A 40 15.74 -20.52 9.26
CA LEU A 40 14.76 -20.03 8.30
C LEU A 40 15.39 -19.80 6.92
N LEU A 41 16.55 -19.14 6.87
CA LEU A 41 17.25 -18.93 5.60
C LEU A 41 17.63 -20.26 4.94
N LYS A 42 18.13 -21.22 5.71
CA LYS A 42 18.45 -22.57 5.21
C LYS A 42 17.20 -23.27 4.69
N ALA A 43 16.12 -23.30 5.47
CA ALA A 43 14.86 -23.94 5.09
C ALA A 43 14.27 -23.32 3.81
N PHE A 44 14.22 -21.99 3.72
CA PHE A 44 13.78 -21.27 2.53
C PHE A 44 14.66 -21.57 1.32
N THR A 45 15.99 -21.53 1.48
CA THR A 45 16.93 -21.79 0.37
C THR A 45 16.73 -23.19 -0.20
N SER A 46 16.59 -24.20 0.67
CA SER A 46 16.32 -25.58 0.24
C SER A 46 14.96 -25.71 -0.43
N ALA A 47 13.90 -25.16 0.17
CA ALA A 47 12.54 -25.17 -0.37
C ALA A 47 12.46 -24.50 -1.75
N CYS A 48 13.12 -23.36 -1.91
CA CYS A 48 13.14 -22.59 -3.16
C CYS A 48 13.86 -23.35 -4.30
N GLN A 49 14.79 -24.25 -3.96
CA GLN A 49 15.53 -25.06 -4.93
C GLN A 49 14.94 -26.46 -5.17
N ALA A 50 13.85 -26.80 -4.48
CA ALA A 50 13.09 -28.02 -4.70
C ALA A 50 12.46 -28.03 -6.12
N PRO A 51 12.47 -29.17 -6.83
CA PRO A 51 11.93 -29.25 -8.20
C PRO A 51 10.39 -29.27 -8.24
N ALA A 52 9.74 -29.43 -7.09
CA ALA A 52 8.30 -29.46 -6.93
C ALA A 52 7.86 -28.36 -5.93
N PRO A 53 6.57 -28.01 -5.88
CA PRO A 53 6.07 -27.03 -4.91
C PRO A 53 6.51 -27.37 -3.49
N SER A 54 6.82 -26.35 -2.69
CA SER A 54 7.38 -26.53 -1.34
C SER A 54 6.74 -25.60 -0.32
N GLN A 55 6.81 -26.00 0.94
CA GLN A 55 6.28 -25.25 2.08
C GLN A 55 7.35 -25.10 3.15
N VAL A 56 7.53 -23.90 3.69
CA VAL A 56 8.35 -23.62 4.86
C VAL A 56 7.43 -23.27 6.02
N ILE A 57 7.47 -24.05 7.09
CA ILE A 57 6.67 -23.82 8.30
C ILE A 57 7.54 -23.14 9.35
N ILE A 58 7.10 -21.97 9.82
CA ILE A 58 7.57 -21.39 11.08
C ILE A 58 6.53 -21.78 12.13
N PRO A 59 6.82 -22.75 13.01
CA PRO A 59 5.82 -23.34 13.90
C PRO A 59 5.34 -22.34 14.94
N LYS A 60 4.29 -22.69 15.69
CA LYS A 60 3.85 -21.88 16.83
C LYS A 60 4.97 -21.70 17.85
N GLY A 61 5.14 -20.46 18.32
CA GLY A 61 6.17 -20.09 19.29
C GLY A 61 6.58 -18.63 19.10
N ASP A 62 7.36 -18.11 20.04
CA ASP A 62 8.02 -16.80 19.90
C ASP A 62 9.47 -17.01 19.53
N PHE A 63 9.93 -16.39 18.45
CA PHE A 63 11.31 -16.48 17.97
C PHE A 63 11.90 -15.10 17.74
N LYS A 64 13.21 -14.99 17.91
CA LYS A 64 13.97 -13.85 17.40
C LYS A 64 14.25 -14.08 15.92
N LEU A 65 14.24 -13.00 15.17
CA LEU A 65 14.62 -12.99 13.77
C LEU A 65 15.43 -11.73 13.50
N GLY A 66 16.69 -11.92 13.13
CA GLY A 66 17.55 -10.87 12.61
C GLY A 66 17.17 -10.49 11.18
N GLU A 67 17.98 -9.66 10.55
CA GLU A 67 17.81 -9.32 9.15
C GLU A 67 17.91 -10.57 8.25
N ILE A 68 16.97 -10.73 7.32
CA ILE A 68 16.92 -11.87 6.40
C ILE A 68 16.44 -11.46 5.01
N ALA A 69 17.12 -11.99 3.99
CA ALA A 69 16.69 -11.94 2.60
C ALA A 69 16.43 -13.36 2.09
N MET A 70 15.17 -13.61 1.73
CA MET A 70 14.68 -14.84 1.13
C MET A 70 14.54 -14.60 -0.37
N THR A 71 15.59 -14.96 -1.10
CA THR A 71 15.79 -14.58 -2.50
C THR A 71 15.63 -15.77 -3.45
N GLY A 72 14.85 -15.59 -4.51
CA GLY A 72 14.73 -16.52 -5.64
C GLY A 72 15.78 -16.27 -6.74
N PRO A 73 15.57 -16.76 -7.97
CA PRO A 73 14.37 -17.45 -8.43
C PRO A 73 14.22 -18.84 -7.81
N CYS A 74 12.98 -19.21 -7.47
CA CYS A 74 12.64 -20.56 -7.04
C CYS A 74 12.28 -21.43 -8.25
N LYS A 75 12.61 -22.72 -8.18
CA LYS A 75 12.36 -23.67 -9.28
C LYS A 75 10.88 -24.06 -9.42
N ALA A 76 10.12 -23.93 -8.34
CA ALA A 76 8.70 -24.19 -8.26
C ALA A 76 8.03 -23.21 -7.27
N PRO A 77 6.69 -23.09 -7.26
CA PRO A 77 5.97 -22.27 -6.30
C PRO A 77 6.32 -22.63 -4.85
N ILE A 78 6.43 -21.61 -3.99
CA ILE A 78 6.82 -21.77 -2.58
C ILE A 78 5.82 -21.09 -1.66
N GLU A 79 5.48 -21.78 -0.57
CA GLU A 79 4.65 -21.28 0.51
C GLU A 79 5.44 -21.12 1.80
N ILE A 80 5.18 -20.06 2.54
CA ILE A 80 5.60 -19.90 3.93
C ILE A 80 4.35 -19.87 4.82
N THR A 81 4.28 -20.79 5.76
CA THR A 81 3.25 -20.86 6.79
C THR A 81 3.84 -20.38 8.10
N LEU A 82 3.63 -19.09 8.39
CA LEU A 82 3.99 -18.42 9.63
C LEU A 82 2.91 -18.66 10.69
N GLN A 83 3.13 -19.62 11.59
CA GLN A 83 2.22 -19.92 12.71
C GLN A 83 2.66 -19.26 14.02
N GLY A 84 3.95 -18.98 14.17
CA GLY A 84 4.54 -18.32 15.34
C GLY A 84 4.67 -16.81 15.19
N ASN A 85 5.27 -16.19 16.20
CA ASN A 85 5.66 -14.78 16.17
C ASN A 85 7.17 -14.71 15.97
N VAL A 86 7.60 -13.90 15.01
CA VAL A 86 9.00 -13.55 14.81
C VAL A 86 9.19 -12.10 15.24
N LYS A 87 10.16 -11.86 16.11
CA LYS A 87 10.45 -10.55 16.70
C LYS A 87 11.77 -10.04 16.18
N ALA A 88 11.77 -8.80 15.70
CA ALA A 88 12.98 -8.14 15.27
C ALA A 88 13.94 -8.05 16.46
N ASP A 89 15.20 -8.43 16.27
CA ASP A 89 16.15 -8.13 17.33
C ASP A 89 16.30 -6.60 17.48
N GLY A 90 16.47 -6.16 18.72
CA GLY A 90 16.45 -4.74 19.10
C GLY A 90 17.64 -3.91 18.60
N GLY A 91 18.55 -4.46 17.77
CA GLY A 91 19.79 -3.77 17.41
C GLY A 91 20.38 -4.05 16.02
N SER A 92 19.90 -5.02 15.23
CA SER A 92 20.66 -5.58 14.11
C SER A 92 20.25 -5.15 12.70
N THR A 93 19.55 -4.04 12.50
CA THR A 93 19.52 -3.50 11.13
C THR A 93 20.89 -2.89 10.88
N GLN A 94 21.77 -3.69 10.27
CA GLN A 94 23.20 -3.43 10.04
C GLN A 94 23.41 -2.31 9.01
N GLY A 95 22.78 -1.16 9.21
CA GLY A 95 22.76 -0.03 8.28
C GLY A 95 21.86 -0.21 7.06
N LYS A 96 21.12 -1.31 6.94
CA LYS A 96 20.15 -1.53 5.85
C LYS A 96 18.77 -0.99 6.18
N ASP A 97 18.03 -0.63 5.14
CA ASP A 97 16.70 -0.02 5.20
C ASP A 97 15.56 -1.06 5.32
N ARG A 98 15.87 -2.31 5.70
CA ARG A 98 14.94 -3.45 5.67
C ARG A 98 15.26 -4.54 6.70
N TRP A 99 14.24 -5.27 7.16
CA TRP A 99 14.35 -6.39 8.11
C TRP A 99 14.09 -7.76 7.44
N VAL A 100 12.87 -8.01 6.95
CA VAL A 100 12.50 -9.24 6.23
C VAL A 100 12.24 -8.93 4.77
N VAL A 101 12.91 -9.63 3.86
CA VAL A 101 12.78 -9.39 2.41
C VAL A 101 12.46 -10.69 1.68
N PHE A 102 11.40 -10.66 0.88
CA PHE A 102 11.12 -11.62 -0.17
C PHE A 102 11.50 -11.00 -1.51
N GLU A 103 12.44 -11.61 -2.23
CA GLU A 103 13.00 -11.00 -3.45
C GLU A 103 13.03 -11.97 -4.63
N LYS A 104 12.58 -11.53 -5.82
CA LYS A 104 12.68 -12.28 -7.09
C LYS A 104 12.02 -13.66 -7.05
N ILE A 105 10.79 -13.72 -6.55
CA ILE A 105 10.01 -14.96 -6.43
C ILE A 105 8.79 -14.89 -7.36
N ASN A 106 8.53 -15.96 -8.10
CA ASN A 106 7.33 -16.11 -8.90
C ASN A 106 6.53 -17.32 -8.37
N GLY A 107 5.27 -17.11 -7.98
CA GLY A 107 4.44 -18.14 -7.34
C GLY A 107 4.74 -18.24 -5.85
N PHE A 108 4.31 -17.24 -5.08
CA PHE A 108 4.60 -17.13 -3.64
C PHE A 108 3.33 -17.13 -2.79
N LYS A 109 3.35 -17.84 -1.66
CA LYS A 109 2.30 -17.75 -0.64
C LYS A 109 2.89 -17.45 0.73
N LEU A 110 2.23 -16.57 1.48
CA LEU A 110 2.53 -16.31 2.88
C LEU A 110 1.24 -16.33 3.69
N ASN A 111 1.13 -17.24 4.64
CA ASN A 111 -0.06 -17.41 5.48
C ASN A 111 0.28 -17.90 6.89
N GLY A 112 -0.73 -18.24 7.69
CA GLY A 112 -0.55 -19.09 8.87
C GLY A 112 -0.99 -18.50 10.22
N GLY A 113 -1.44 -17.25 10.26
CA GLY A 113 -1.97 -16.63 11.48
C GLY A 113 -0.94 -15.91 12.37
N GLY A 114 0.35 -16.08 12.10
CA GLY A 114 1.43 -15.56 12.93
C GLY A 114 1.79 -14.09 12.68
N THR A 115 2.83 -13.64 13.39
CA THR A 115 3.15 -12.21 13.52
C THR A 115 4.59 -11.88 13.14
N PHE A 116 4.78 -10.83 12.35
CA PHE A 116 6.05 -10.09 12.25
C PHE A 116 6.00 -8.91 13.23
N ASP A 117 6.73 -9.01 14.34
CA ASP A 117 6.82 -7.96 15.35
C ASP A 117 8.12 -7.16 15.16
N GLY A 118 7.97 -5.90 14.73
CA GLY A 118 9.08 -5.00 14.43
C GLY A 118 9.76 -4.41 15.66
N GLU A 119 9.18 -4.55 16.86
CA GLU A 119 9.69 -3.97 18.12
C GLU A 119 10.00 -2.46 17.99
N GLY A 120 9.08 -1.70 17.38
CA GLY A 120 9.27 -0.31 16.96
C GLY A 120 9.35 0.72 18.09
N ASN A 121 8.76 0.47 19.25
CA ASN A 121 8.61 1.45 20.33
C ASN A 121 9.92 2.11 20.79
N ALA A 122 11.00 1.33 20.93
CA ALA A 122 12.30 1.86 21.29
C ALA A 122 12.89 2.74 20.17
N ALA A 123 12.70 2.32 18.91
CA ALA A 123 13.20 3.05 17.75
C ALA A 123 12.48 4.38 17.55
N TRP A 124 11.16 4.43 17.72
CA TRP A 124 10.37 5.66 17.58
C TRP A 124 10.78 6.74 18.58
N LYS A 125 11.09 6.36 19.83
CA LYS A 125 11.56 7.29 20.87
C LYS A 125 12.93 7.89 20.58
N ALA A 126 13.81 7.12 19.94
CA ALA A 126 15.16 7.55 19.59
C ALA A 126 15.23 8.28 18.24
N ASN A 127 14.20 8.16 17.40
CA ASN A 127 14.18 8.72 16.06
C ASN A 127 13.65 10.16 16.02
N ASN A 128 14.18 10.97 15.12
CA ASN A 128 13.84 12.39 14.95
C ASN A 128 13.33 12.74 13.54
N CYS A 129 12.96 11.75 12.71
CA CYS A 129 12.43 11.97 11.35
C CYS A 129 11.14 12.80 11.31
N HIS A 130 10.43 12.89 12.43
CA HIS A 130 9.25 13.74 12.60
C HIS A 130 9.59 15.19 13.02
N LYS A 131 10.88 15.50 13.29
CA LYS A 131 11.36 16.84 13.70
C LYS A 131 12.32 17.48 12.71
N THR A 132 13.06 16.67 11.96
CA THR A 132 14.07 17.13 11.01
C THR A 132 14.02 16.29 9.74
N PHE A 133 14.31 16.95 8.62
CA PHE A 133 14.48 16.30 7.32
C PHE A 133 15.68 15.36 7.31
N GLU A 134 16.78 15.76 7.97
CA GLU A 134 17.97 14.93 8.13
C GLU A 134 17.81 14.04 9.37
N CYS A 135 17.47 12.77 9.15
CA CYS A 135 17.24 11.81 10.21
C CYS A 135 17.76 10.42 9.82
N LYS A 136 17.99 9.57 10.84
CA LYS A 136 18.36 8.17 10.61
C LYS A 136 17.13 7.40 10.14
N LYS A 137 17.14 6.92 8.90
CA LYS A 137 16.09 6.03 8.38
C LYS A 137 16.01 4.76 9.21
N LEU A 138 14.79 4.40 9.58
CA LEU A 138 14.48 3.15 10.26
C LEU A 138 14.19 2.07 9.21
N PRO A 139 14.46 0.79 9.53
CA PRO A 139 14.23 -0.31 8.61
C PRO A 139 12.73 -0.54 8.37
N ILE A 140 12.38 -0.84 7.12
CA ILE A 140 11.08 -1.38 6.75
C ILE A 140 10.95 -2.81 7.28
N SER A 141 9.79 -3.17 7.83
CA SER A 141 9.60 -4.49 8.46
C SER A 141 9.60 -5.63 7.44
N VAL A 142 8.68 -5.61 6.47
CA VAL A 142 8.57 -6.67 5.46
C VAL A 142 8.56 -6.07 4.06
N ARG A 143 9.38 -6.61 3.17
CA ARG A 143 9.49 -6.18 1.78
C ARG A 143 9.19 -7.31 0.81
N PHE A 144 8.51 -6.95 -0.28
CA PHE A 144 8.29 -7.78 -1.44
C PHE A 144 8.90 -7.06 -2.64
N ASP A 145 10.12 -7.45 -3.00
CA ASP A 145 10.90 -6.81 -4.06
C ASP A 145 10.92 -7.74 -5.30
N PHE A 146 10.30 -7.35 -6.42
CA PHE A 146 10.21 -8.18 -7.63
C PHE A 146 9.53 -9.53 -7.40
N VAL A 147 8.37 -9.51 -6.72
CA VAL A 147 7.58 -10.71 -6.42
C VAL A 147 6.35 -10.74 -7.32
N ASP A 148 6.17 -11.85 -8.04
CA ASP A 148 5.09 -12.04 -8.99
C ASP A 148 4.20 -13.22 -8.59
N ASN A 149 2.90 -13.11 -8.91
CA ASN A 149 1.90 -14.15 -8.68
C ASN A 149 1.89 -14.61 -7.21
N ALA A 150 1.53 -13.69 -6.32
CA ALA A 150 1.66 -13.90 -4.88
C ALA A 150 0.35 -13.70 -4.10
N GLU A 151 0.20 -14.47 -3.02
CA GLU A 151 -0.93 -14.39 -2.10
C GLU A 151 -0.41 -14.30 -0.65
N ILE A 152 -0.67 -13.17 0.00
CA ILE A 152 -0.31 -12.89 1.38
C ILE A 152 -1.60 -12.80 2.18
N ARG A 153 -1.79 -13.70 3.14
CA ARG A 153 -3.06 -13.83 3.87
C ARG A 153 -2.89 -14.09 5.34
N ASP A 154 -3.85 -13.65 6.14
CA ASP A 154 -3.99 -14.09 7.53
C ASP A 154 -2.72 -13.91 8.38
N ILE A 155 -1.93 -12.86 8.12
CA ILE A 155 -0.75 -12.51 8.91
C ILE A 155 -0.96 -11.20 9.69
N THR A 156 -0.17 -11.02 10.74
CA THR A 156 -0.10 -9.76 11.47
C THR A 156 1.28 -9.11 11.28
N SER A 157 1.32 -7.81 10.98
CA SER A 157 2.50 -6.96 11.12
C SER A 157 2.29 -6.01 12.28
N LEU A 158 3.13 -6.13 13.31
CA LEU A 158 3.01 -5.42 14.57
C LEU A 158 4.22 -4.49 14.77
N ASP A 159 3.95 -3.26 15.22
CA ASP A 159 4.92 -2.27 15.69
C ASP A 159 6.17 -2.15 14.80
N ALA A 160 5.97 -1.88 13.51
CA ALA A 160 7.07 -1.68 12.58
C ALA A 160 7.90 -0.44 12.96
N LYS A 161 9.24 -0.54 12.82
CA LYS A 161 10.15 0.59 13.07
C LYS A 161 9.94 1.71 12.03
N ASN A 162 9.56 1.36 10.81
CA ASN A 162 9.19 2.24 9.72
C ASN A 162 7.96 1.63 9.01
N PHE A 163 7.91 1.61 7.67
CA PHE A 163 6.81 0.97 6.95
C PHE A 163 6.63 -0.50 7.39
N HIS A 164 5.38 -0.92 7.53
CA HIS A 164 5.03 -2.29 7.82
C HIS A 164 5.32 -3.17 6.61
N LEU A 165 4.66 -2.89 5.48
CA LEU A 165 4.84 -3.62 4.22
C LEU A 165 5.26 -2.66 3.11
N ASN A 166 6.28 -3.04 2.34
CA ASN A 166 6.70 -2.33 1.13
C ASN A 166 6.76 -3.29 -0.06
N VAL A 167 5.96 -3.02 -1.08
CA VAL A 167 5.88 -3.82 -2.31
C VAL A 167 6.44 -2.99 -3.45
N ILE A 168 7.49 -3.49 -4.10
CA ILE A 168 8.13 -2.78 -5.20
C ILE A 168 8.34 -3.72 -6.39
N SER A 169 7.98 -3.25 -7.57
CA SER A 169 8.18 -3.99 -8.82
C SER A 169 7.51 -5.38 -8.87
N GLY A 170 6.38 -5.56 -8.18
CA GLY A 170 5.65 -6.84 -8.12
C GLY A 170 4.43 -6.89 -9.03
N LYS A 171 4.02 -8.09 -9.45
CA LYS A 171 2.86 -8.29 -10.34
C LYS A 171 1.88 -9.33 -9.82
N ASN A 172 0.59 -9.09 -10.03
CA ASN A 172 -0.48 -10.02 -9.70
C ASN A 172 -0.38 -10.51 -8.23
N MET A 173 -0.47 -9.57 -7.30
CA MET A 173 -0.35 -9.84 -5.86
C MET A 173 -1.66 -9.58 -5.13
N THR A 174 -2.02 -10.44 -4.18
CA THR A 174 -3.19 -10.26 -3.32
C THR A 174 -2.78 -10.27 -1.85
N PHE A 175 -3.15 -9.21 -1.13
CA PHE A 175 -3.11 -9.10 0.32
C PHE A 175 -4.54 -9.23 0.83
N ASP A 176 -4.86 -10.27 1.60
CA ASP A 176 -6.23 -10.50 2.07
C ASP A 176 -6.27 -10.89 3.55
N ASN A 177 -7.17 -10.25 4.31
CA ASN A 177 -7.37 -10.50 5.74
C ASN A 177 -6.07 -10.36 6.58
N ILE A 178 -5.23 -9.38 6.26
CA ILE A 178 -4.05 -9.08 7.06
C ILE A 178 -4.37 -8.04 8.15
N LYS A 179 -3.58 -8.04 9.22
CA LYS A 179 -3.66 -7.05 10.30
C LYS A 179 -2.36 -6.27 10.38
N ILE A 180 -2.47 -4.94 10.36
CA ILE A 180 -1.32 -4.04 10.52
C ILE A 180 -1.61 -3.16 11.74
N LEU A 181 -0.73 -3.22 12.73
CA LEU A 181 -0.96 -2.64 14.05
C LEU A 181 0.26 -1.84 14.50
N ALA A 182 0.12 -0.53 14.64
CA ALA A 182 1.01 0.36 15.35
C ALA A 182 0.23 1.55 15.94
N PRO A 183 0.71 2.21 17.01
CA PRO A 183 0.06 3.37 17.62
C PRO A 183 0.03 4.61 16.69
N ALA A 184 -0.93 5.51 16.89
CA ALA A 184 -1.08 6.75 16.11
C ALA A 184 0.18 7.64 16.10
N GLN A 185 0.95 7.62 17.18
CA GLN A 185 2.17 8.40 17.35
C GLN A 185 3.42 7.75 16.76
N SER A 186 3.30 6.59 16.10
CA SER A 186 4.43 5.89 15.50
C SER A 186 4.85 6.57 14.18
N PRO A 187 6.03 7.19 14.10
CA PRO A 187 6.38 8.01 12.94
C PRO A 187 6.73 7.16 11.72
N ASN A 188 6.19 7.53 10.56
CA ASN A 188 6.50 6.91 9.26
C ASN A 188 6.28 5.40 9.23
N THR A 189 5.20 4.95 9.87
CA THR A 189 4.78 3.55 9.90
C THR A 189 3.72 3.25 8.85
N ASP A 190 3.97 3.62 7.59
CA ASP A 190 3.03 3.32 6.50
C ASP A 190 2.60 1.84 6.53
N GLY A 191 1.30 1.57 6.34
CA GLY A 191 0.78 0.22 6.39
C GLY A 191 1.26 -0.61 5.20
N ILE A 192 0.74 -0.30 4.01
CA ILE A 192 1.18 -0.92 2.75
C ILE A 192 1.63 0.16 1.78
N HIS A 193 2.93 0.22 1.52
CA HIS A 193 3.51 1.05 0.47
C HIS A 193 3.64 0.25 -0.83
N LEU A 194 3.15 0.79 -1.94
CA LEU A 194 3.18 0.15 -3.26
C LEU A 194 3.93 1.05 -4.26
N GLY A 195 4.88 0.51 -5.02
CA GLY A 195 5.52 1.25 -6.11
C GLY A 195 5.90 0.35 -7.28
N ARG A 196 5.72 0.83 -8.51
CA ARG A 196 6.07 0.13 -9.75
C ARG A 196 5.43 -1.27 -9.86
N CYS A 197 4.24 -1.44 -9.29
CA CYS A 197 3.53 -2.72 -9.27
C CYS A 197 2.38 -2.75 -10.28
N GLU A 198 1.96 -3.95 -10.69
CA GLU A 198 0.87 -4.16 -11.65
C GLU A 198 -0.10 -5.22 -11.13
N GLY A 199 -1.39 -4.89 -11.02
CA GLY A 199 -2.41 -5.88 -10.63
C GLY A 199 -2.32 -6.28 -9.15
N VAL A 200 -2.35 -5.31 -8.24
CA VAL A 200 -2.33 -5.57 -6.79
C VAL A 200 -3.74 -5.45 -6.21
N LYS A 201 -4.10 -6.36 -5.31
CA LYS A 201 -5.36 -6.35 -4.56
C LYS A 201 -5.07 -6.29 -3.06
N ILE A 202 -5.73 -5.38 -2.34
CA ILE A 202 -5.72 -5.30 -0.88
C ILE A 202 -7.16 -5.45 -0.39
N LEU A 203 -7.47 -6.56 0.28
CA LEU A 203 -8.82 -7.00 0.57
C LEU A 203 -9.01 -7.26 2.07
N ASN A 204 -10.19 -6.95 2.60
CA ASN A 204 -10.66 -7.35 3.94
C ASN A 204 -9.65 -7.07 5.08
N THR A 205 -8.90 -5.99 4.98
CA THR A 205 -7.70 -5.75 5.79
C THR A 205 -7.94 -4.67 6.82
N LYS A 206 -7.34 -4.80 8.02
CA LYS A 206 -7.40 -3.78 9.07
C LYS A 206 -6.02 -3.19 9.33
N ILE A 207 -5.93 -1.86 9.29
CA ILE A 207 -4.67 -1.12 9.41
C ILE A 207 -4.84 0.01 10.41
N SER A 208 -3.98 0.03 11.42
CA SER A 208 -3.79 1.15 12.35
C SER A 208 -2.30 1.46 12.40
N THR A 209 -1.94 2.71 12.12
CA THR A 209 -0.56 3.18 12.00
C THR A 209 -0.45 4.62 12.49
N GLY A 210 0.74 5.22 12.41
CA GLY A 210 0.94 6.65 12.60
C GLY A 210 1.29 7.42 11.32
N ASP A 211 1.19 6.77 10.15
CA ASP A 211 1.35 7.39 8.83
C ASP A 211 0.32 6.81 7.84
N ASP A 212 0.56 6.85 6.52
CA ASP A 212 -0.40 6.40 5.51
C ASP A 212 -0.86 4.94 5.77
N CYS A 213 -2.17 4.71 5.74
CA CYS A 213 -2.74 3.36 5.80
C CYS A 213 -2.28 2.55 4.58
N ILE A 214 -2.44 3.16 3.41
CA ILE A 214 -1.95 2.66 2.13
C ILE A 214 -1.34 3.87 1.41
N SER A 215 -0.11 3.72 0.91
CA SER A 215 0.56 4.75 0.10
C SER A 215 0.95 4.18 -1.27
N VAL A 216 0.56 4.89 -2.33
CA VAL A 216 0.78 4.49 -3.73
C VAL A 216 1.84 5.40 -4.36
N GLY A 217 3.03 4.86 -4.58
CA GLY A 217 4.13 5.49 -5.30
C GLY A 217 4.00 5.41 -6.82
N ASP A 218 5.07 5.81 -7.50
CA ASP A 218 5.16 5.87 -8.96
C ASP A 218 5.01 4.50 -9.64
N GLY A 219 4.54 4.45 -10.88
CA GLY A 219 4.50 3.22 -11.68
C GLY A 219 3.48 2.18 -11.24
N MET A 220 2.56 2.50 -10.31
CA MET A 220 1.48 1.60 -9.92
C MET A 220 0.39 1.55 -10.99
N THR A 221 0.02 0.36 -11.46
CA THR A 221 -1.10 0.15 -12.39
C THR A 221 -2.06 -0.95 -11.90
N ASN A 222 -3.36 -0.74 -12.09
CA ASN A 222 -4.40 -1.72 -11.74
C ASN A 222 -4.35 -2.13 -10.26
N LEU A 223 -4.64 -1.18 -9.36
CA LEU A 223 -4.74 -1.40 -7.92
C LEU A 223 -6.22 -1.48 -7.52
N LEU A 224 -6.60 -2.51 -6.77
CA LEU A 224 -7.87 -2.58 -6.06
C LEU A 224 -7.64 -2.63 -4.55
N VAL A 225 -8.18 -1.64 -3.84
CA VAL A 225 -8.31 -1.63 -2.38
C VAL A 225 -9.78 -1.80 -2.07
N GLN A 226 -10.17 -2.88 -1.39
CA GLN A 226 -11.56 -3.14 -1.07
C GLN A 226 -11.78 -3.66 0.34
N LYS A 227 -12.82 -3.17 1.03
CA LYS A 227 -13.17 -3.58 2.40
C LYS A 227 -12.01 -3.41 3.39
N VAL A 228 -11.29 -2.30 3.27
CA VAL A 228 -10.20 -1.95 4.19
C VAL A 228 -10.73 -1.03 5.28
N THR A 229 -10.36 -1.32 6.52
CA THR A 229 -10.57 -0.42 7.66
C THR A 229 -9.23 0.21 8.05
N CYS A 230 -9.12 1.53 7.86
CA CYS A 230 -7.96 2.32 8.25
C CYS A 230 -8.27 3.14 9.49
N GLY A 231 -7.31 3.26 10.41
CA GLY A 231 -7.42 4.20 11.50
C GLY A 231 -6.88 3.69 12.82
N PRO A 232 -6.07 4.51 13.54
CA PRO A 232 -5.53 5.83 13.17
C PRO A 232 -4.50 5.78 12.01
N GLY A 233 -4.01 6.96 11.57
CA GLY A 233 -2.99 7.11 10.51
C GLY A 233 -3.26 8.30 9.58
N HIS A 234 -2.60 8.38 8.42
CA HIS A 234 -2.77 9.46 7.43
C HIS A 234 -3.77 9.16 6.31
N GLY A 235 -4.46 8.02 6.35
CA GLY A 235 -5.48 7.64 5.35
C GLY A 235 -4.91 6.89 4.15
N ILE A 236 -5.66 6.89 3.04
CA ILE A 236 -5.26 6.24 1.78
C ILE A 236 -4.75 7.32 0.83
N SER A 237 -3.46 7.23 0.48
CA SER A 237 -2.76 8.27 -0.28
C SER A 237 -2.20 7.76 -1.61
N VAL A 238 -2.47 8.49 -2.69
CA VAL A 238 -1.69 8.41 -3.93
C VAL A 238 -0.61 9.48 -3.90
N GLY A 239 0.64 9.06 -4.02
CA GLY A 239 1.84 9.88 -3.98
C GLY A 239 2.63 9.78 -2.67
N SER A 240 3.63 10.62 -2.45
CA SER A 240 3.87 11.84 -3.23
C SER A 240 4.49 11.56 -4.61
N LEU A 241 3.89 12.11 -5.67
CA LEU A 241 4.39 12.01 -7.04
C LEU A 241 5.13 13.29 -7.47
N GLY A 242 6.09 13.15 -8.37
CA GLY A 242 6.90 14.24 -8.93
C GLY A 242 8.16 14.58 -8.14
N ARG A 243 8.54 13.79 -7.14
CA ARG A 243 9.76 14.05 -6.36
C ARG A 243 11.01 13.73 -7.16
N TYR A 244 10.99 12.64 -7.92
CA TYR A 244 12.14 12.11 -8.63
C TYR A 244 11.97 12.18 -10.15
N GLY A 245 13.08 12.36 -10.86
CA GLY A 245 13.08 12.53 -12.32
C GLY A 245 12.73 11.27 -13.13
N TRP A 246 12.74 10.10 -12.48
CA TRP A 246 12.54 8.77 -13.10
C TRP A 246 11.21 8.12 -12.73
N GLU A 247 10.30 8.88 -12.13
CA GLU A 247 8.98 8.35 -11.78
C GLU A 247 8.18 7.96 -13.03
N GLN A 248 7.33 6.95 -12.88
CA GLN A 248 6.43 6.45 -13.92
C GLN A 248 4.98 6.87 -13.65
N ASP A 249 4.14 6.78 -14.69
CA ASP A 249 2.70 7.01 -14.58
C ASP A 249 2.04 6.11 -13.53
N VAL A 250 0.97 6.62 -12.90
CA VAL A 250 0.10 5.86 -11.99
C VAL A 250 -1.27 5.73 -12.65
N LYS A 251 -1.80 4.51 -12.79
CA LYS A 251 -3.04 4.27 -13.55
C LYS A 251 -3.97 3.26 -12.88
N ASP A 252 -5.27 3.45 -13.06
CA ASP A 252 -6.31 2.48 -12.70
C ASP A 252 -6.27 2.07 -11.23
N ILE A 253 -6.51 3.05 -10.34
CA ILE A 253 -6.55 2.87 -8.90
C ILE A 253 -8.00 2.90 -8.43
N ARG A 254 -8.46 1.84 -7.78
CA ARG A 254 -9.83 1.75 -7.23
C ARG A 254 -9.78 1.49 -5.74
N VAL A 255 -10.46 2.34 -4.98
CA VAL A 255 -10.64 2.21 -3.53
C VAL A 255 -12.12 2.14 -3.23
N ILE A 256 -12.61 1.00 -2.75
CA ILE A 256 -14.05 0.71 -2.70
C ILE A 256 -14.43 0.09 -1.35
N ASP A 257 -15.58 0.49 -0.80
CA ASP A 257 -16.17 -0.12 0.41
C ASP A 257 -15.24 -0.03 1.64
N CYS A 258 -14.50 1.07 1.78
CA CYS A 258 -13.54 1.26 2.88
C CYS A 258 -14.12 2.13 4.01
N THR A 259 -13.60 1.93 5.22
CA THR A 259 -13.92 2.76 6.39
C THR A 259 -12.64 3.38 6.95
N LEU A 260 -12.64 4.70 7.15
CA LEU A 260 -11.51 5.44 7.72
C LEU A 260 -11.95 6.09 9.02
N THR A 261 -11.20 5.85 10.11
CA THR A 261 -11.57 6.32 11.46
C THR A 261 -10.41 7.02 12.15
N GLY A 262 -10.59 8.27 12.57
CA GLY A 262 -9.58 9.01 13.32
C GLY A 262 -8.26 9.18 12.56
N THR A 263 -8.31 9.27 11.23
CA THR A 263 -7.15 9.50 10.38
C THR A 263 -6.97 10.98 10.06
N ASP A 264 -5.73 11.42 9.82
CA ASP A 264 -5.43 12.82 9.46
C ASP A 264 -5.96 13.19 8.09
N ASN A 265 -5.99 12.25 7.15
CA ASN A 265 -6.64 12.41 5.86
C ASN A 265 -7.52 11.19 5.59
N GLY A 266 -8.50 11.36 4.71
CA GLY A 266 -9.30 10.26 4.20
C GLY A 266 -8.66 9.73 2.93
N LEU A 267 -9.05 10.35 1.82
CA LEU A 267 -8.68 9.97 0.46
C LEU A 267 -7.82 11.10 -0.09
N ARG A 268 -6.53 10.83 -0.29
CA ARG A 268 -5.54 11.86 -0.59
C ARG A 268 -4.79 11.58 -1.89
N ILE A 269 -4.61 12.60 -2.73
CA ILE A 269 -3.69 12.59 -3.87
C ILE A 269 -2.70 13.74 -3.65
N LYS A 270 -1.40 13.45 -3.57
CA LYS A 270 -0.35 14.43 -3.25
C LYS A 270 0.72 14.46 -4.33
N THR A 271 0.97 15.62 -4.93
CA THR A 271 2.03 15.80 -5.94
C THR A 271 2.91 17.00 -5.60
N TRP A 272 4.21 16.88 -5.84
CA TRP A 272 5.16 17.96 -5.56
C TRP A 272 4.94 19.14 -6.51
N PRO A 273 4.96 20.40 -6.01
CA PRO A 273 5.28 21.55 -6.86
C PRO A 273 6.76 21.45 -7.26
N SER A 274 7.18 22.16 -8.31
CA SER A 274 8.53 22.03 -8.86
C SER A 274 8.92 20.57 -9.14
N ALA A 275 7.96 19.77 -9.61
CA ALA A 275 8.18 18.34 -9.83
C ALA A 275 9.36 18.09 -10.78
N ALA A 276 10.16 17.07 -10.46
CA ALA A 276 11.37 16.72 -11.19
C ALA A 276 11.09 16.00 -12.52
N CYS A 277 9.84 15.63 -12.78
CA CYS A 277 9.38 14.91 -13.95
C CYS A 277 7.98 15.37 -14.37
N THR A 278 7.54 14.95 -15.56
CA THR A 278 6.17 15.14 -16.05
C THR A 278 5.60 13.75 -16.29
N THR A 279 4.79 13.27 -15.35
CA THR A 279 4.06 11.99 -15.44
C THR A 279 2.56 12.23 -15.29
N THR A 280 1.77 11.20 -15.55
CA THR A 280 0.31 11.25 -15.43
C THR A 280 -0.15 10.27 -14.35
N ALA A 281 -0.99 10.75 -13.43
CA ALA A 281 -1.80 9.91 -12.56
C ALA A 281 -3.25 9.94 -13.07
N ALA A 282 -3.76 8.81 -13.54
CA ALA A 282 -5.07 8.73 -14.20
C ALA A 282 -5.93 7.55 -13.76
N GLY A 283 -7.26 7.69 -13.85
CA GLY A 283 -8.21 6.62 -13.51
C GLY A 283 -8.17 6.27 -12.04
N ILE A 284 -8.30 7.29 -11.17
CA ILE A 284 -8.25 7.12 -9.70
C ILE A 284 -9.65 7.33 -9.13
N HIS A 285 -10.25 6.25 -8.63
CA HIS A 285 -11.65 6.22 -8.23
C HIS A 285 -11.80 5.76 -6.78
N PHE A 286 -12.39 6.61 -5.96
CA PHE A 286 -12.79 6.31 -4.58
C PHE A 286 -14.31 6.21 -4.51
N GLU A 287 -14.82 5.10 -4.00
CA GLU A 287 -16.25 4.77 -4.02
C GLU A 287 -16.71 4.09 -2.73
N ASN A 288 -17.91 4.42 -2.24
CA ASN A 288 -18.53 3.79 -1.06
C ASN A 288 -17.64 3.88 0.19
N ILE A 289 -17.31 5.10 0.61
CA ILE A 289 -16.38 5.34 1.72
C ILE A 289 -17.12 5.85 2.94
N ILE A 290 -16.86 5.24 4.09
CA ILE A 290 -17.34 5.69 5.40
C ILE A 290 -16.22 6.39 6.15
N LEU A 291 -16.49 7.58 6.64
CA LEU A 291 -15.54 8.43 7.36
C LEU A 291 -16.00 8.66 8.79
N ASN A 292 -15.15 8.40 9.77
CA ASN A 292 -15.45 8.62 11.18
C ASN A 292 -14.38 9.53 11.78
N ASN A 293 -14.70 10.81 11.96
CA ASN A 293 -13.79 11.80 12.53
C ASN A 293 -12.44 11.87 11.79
N VAL A 294 -12.49 12.03 10.47
CA VAL A 294 -11.30 12.12 9.61
C VAL A 294 -10.94 13.58 9.39
N SER A 295 -9.72 14.00 9.71
CA SER A 295 -9.36 15.43 9.77
C SER A 295 -9.40 16.12 8.40
N ASN A 296 -8.91 15.50 7.34
CA ASN A 296 -8.99 15.99 5.95
C ASN A 296 -9.62 14.91 5.04
N PRO A 297 -10.96 14.80 5.00
CA PRO A 297 -11.67 13.71 4.33
C PRO A 297 -11.30 13.46 2.86
N ILE A 298 -11.33 14.51 2.03
CA ILE A 298 -11.02 14.43 0.60
C ILE A 298 -10.00 15.51 0.28
N LEU A 299 -8.84 15.12 -0.23
CA LEU A 299 -7.74 16.04 -0.52
C LEU A 299 -7.03 15.70 -1.83
N ILE A 300 -7.06 16.61 -2.79
CA ILE A 300 -6.03 16.70 -3.83
C ILE A 300 -5.12 17.86 -3.45
N ASP A 301 -3.82 17.60 -3.32
CA ASP A 301 -2.79 18.57 -2.96
C ASP A 301 -1.64 18.52 -3.98
N GLN A 302 -1.68 19.40 -4.99
CA GLN A 302 -0.58 19.59 -5.93
C GLN A 302 0.45 20.63 -5.47
N GLU A 303 0.38 21.08 -4.21
CA GLU A 303 1.35 21.95 -3.54
C GLU A 303 2.10 21.25 -2.41
N TYR A 304 2.04 19.91 -2.38
CA TYR A 304 2.62 19.07 -1.33
C TYR A 304 4.12 19.30 -1.19
N CYS A 305 4.52 19.92 -0.08
CA CYS A 305 5.87 20.42 0.16
C CYS A 305 6.31 20.14 1.60
N PRO A 306 6.53 18.86 1.95
CA PRO A 306 6.95 18.52 3.29
C PRO A 306 8.29 19.20 3.59
N TRP A 307 8.44 19.69 4.83
CA TRP A 307 9.64 20.41 5.30
C TRP A 307 10.00 21.68 4.52
N ASN A 308 9.07 22.23 3.74
CA ASN A 308 9.31 23.37 2.84
C ASN A 308 10.49 23.14 1.87
N GLN A 309 10.82 21.89 1.55
CA GLN A 309 11.93 21.51 0.66
C GLN A 309 11.52 21.52 -0.82
N CYS A 310 10.82 22.57 -1.27
CA CYS A 310 10.34 22.72 -2.63
C CYS A 310 10.24 24.20 -3.05
N ASN A 311 10.08 24.47 -4.35
CA ASN A 311 9.79 25.81 -4.85
C ASN A 311 8.32 25.91 -5.29
N LYS A 312 7.45 26.37 -4.39
CA LYS A 312 6.01 26.54 -4.64
C LYS A 312 5.67 27.54 -5.76
N ASN A 313 6.59 28.41 -6.17
CA ASN A 313 6.36 29.31 -7.30
C ASN A 313 6.32 28.56 -8.64
N LYS A 314 6.96 27.39 -8.71
CA LYS A 314 6.90 26.48 -9.86
C LYS A 314 5.76 25.48 -9.64
N PRO A 315 4.68 25.56 -10.42
CA PRO A 315 3.54 24.65 -10.25
C PRO A 315 3.95 23.19 -10.51
N SER A 316 3.16 22.25 -9.98
CA SER A 316 3.36 20.82 -10.29
C SER A 316 3.18 20.54 -11.78
N THR A 317 4.03 19.68 -12.33
CA THR A 317 3.97 19.16 -13.70
C THR A 317 3.34 17.77 -13.78
N ILE A 318 2.87 17.23 -12.65
CA ILE A 318 2.16 15.95 -12.62
C ILE A 318 0.72 16.17 -13.08
N LYS A 319 0.31 15.47 -14.12
CA LYS A 319 -1.05 15.55 -14.66
C LYS A 319 -1.97 14.65 -13.86
N LEU A 320 -3.11 15.21 -13.43
CA LEU A 320 -4.17 14.50 -12.72
C LEU A 320 -5.41 14.47 -13.62
N VAL A 321 -5.79 13.27 -14.07
CA VAL A 321 -6.84 13.10 -15.08
C VAL A 321 -7.78 11.97 -14.68
N ASP A 322 -9.08 12.14 -14.89
CA ASP A 322 -10.07 11.08 -14.66
C ASP A 322 -10.04 10.56 -13.21
N ILE A 323 -10.49 11.43 -12.30
CA ILE A 323 -10.49 11.18 -10.86
C ILE A 323 -11.93 11.28 -10.37
N SER A 324 -12.40 10.31 -9.59
CA SER A 324 -13.74 10.39 -9.00
C SER A 324 -13.78 10.10 -7.52
N PHE A 325 -14.61 10.86 -6.82
CA PHE A 325 -15.01 10.62 -5.44
C PHE A 325 -16.52 10.41 -5.41
N ARG A 326 -16.99 9.21 -5.08
CA ARG A 326 -18.40 8.83 -5.17
C ARG A 326 -18.93 8.15 -3.90
N ASN A 327 -20.13 8.52 -3.47
CA ASN A 327 -20.81 7.92 -2.31
C ASN A 327 -19.91 7.90 -1.06
N ILE A 328 -19.53 9.08 -0.59
CA ILE A 328 -18.64 9.26 0.55
C ILE A 328 -19.42 9.95 1.66
N LYS A 329 -19.48 9.33 2.83
CA LYS A 329 -20.31 9.80 3.94
C LYS A 329 -19.64 9.69 5.29
N GLY A 330 -20.05 10.53 6.22
CA GLY A 330 -19.68 10.43 7.63
C GLY A 330 -19.23 11.77 8.20
N THR A 331 -18.20 11.77 9.04
CA THR A 331 -17.78 12.95 9.81
C THR A 331 -16.33 13.36 9.57
N SER A 332 -16.13 14.67 9.46
CA SER A 332 -14.83 15.32 9.40
C SER A 332 -14.37 15.75 10.79
N GLY A 333 -13.06 15.66 11.04
CA GLY A 333 -12.41 16.20 12.24
C GLY A 333 -12.14 17.71 12.14
N ASN A 334 -11.99 18.24 10.91
CA ASN A 334 -11.81 19.67 10.67
C ASN A 334 -12.93 20.25 9.78
N LYS A 335 -13.02 21.57 9.78
CA LYS A 335 -13.94 22.32 8.91
C LYS A 335 -13.72 22.03 7.43
N ASP A 336 -12.47 21.95 6.99
CA ASP A 336 -12.11 21.73 5.58
C ASP A 336 -12.32 20.27 5.18
N ALA A 337 -13.56 19.92 4.85
CA ALA A 337 -13.95 18.56 4.52
C ALA A 337 -13.49 18.14 3.11
N VAL A 338 -13.55 19.03 2.12
CA VAL A 338 -13.12 18.74 0.75
C VAL A 338 -12.20 19.84 0.22
N LYS A 339 -11.00 19.46 -0.24
CA LYS A 339 -10.02 20.37 -0.85
C LYS A 339 -9.48 19.79 -2.14
N LEU A 340 -9.72 20.47 -3.25
CA LEU A 340 -9.20 20.11 -4.56
C LEU A 340 -8.21 21.19 -5.03
N LEU A 341 -6.96 21.08 -4.58
CA LEU A 341 -5.89 22.04 -4.82
C LEU A 341 -5.06 21.62 -6.03
N CYS A 342 -5.61 21.83 -7.22
CA CYS A 342 -4.96 21.46 -8.48
C CYS A 342 -3.93 22.52 -8.95
N SER A 343 -2.96 22.05 -9.71
CA SER A 343 -1.85 22.85 -10.22
C SER A 343 -2.34 23.91 -11.20
N LYS A 344 -1.87 25.16 -11.05
CA LYS A 344 -2.14 26.22 -12.04
C LYS A 344 -1.46 25.95 -13.40
N GLY A 345 -0.38 25.18 -13.40
CA GLY A 345 0.36 24.82 -14.62
C GLY A 345 -0.23 23.61 -15.34
N HIS A 346 -0.90 22.73 -14.59
CA HIS A 346 -1.59 21.55 -15.09
C HIS A 346 -2.88 21.35 -14.29
N PRO A 347 -3.95 22.12 -14.58
CA PRO A 347 -5.26 21.96 -13.94
C PRO A 347 -5.73 20.51 -13.96
N CYS A 348 -6.47 20.07 -12.94
CA CYS A 348 -7.02 18.71 -12.95
C CYS A 348 -8.10 18.58 -14.03
N GLU A 349 -8.07 17.47 -14.76
CA GLU A 349 -8.99 17.21 -15.87
C GLU A 349 -9.94 16.06 -15.52
N ASN A 350 -11.21 16.18 -15.94
CA ASN A 350 -12.23 15.16 -15.72
C ASN A 350 -12.33 14.69 -14.25
N VAL A 351 -12.44 15.64 -13.32
CA VAL A 351 -12.69 15.33 -11.90
C VAL A 351 -14.19 15.25 -11.66
N GLU A 352 -14.65 14.16 -11.06
CA GLU A 352 -16.05 13.97 -10.68
C GLU A 352 -16.24 13.85 -9.17
N ILE A 353 -17.26 14.54 -8.66
CA ILE A 353 -17.64 14.52 -7.25
C ILE A 353 -19.12 14.14 -7.17
N GLY A 354 -19.41 12.95 -6.68
CA GLY A 354 -20.74 12.37 -6.65
C GLY A 354 -21.17 11.95 -5.24
N ASP A 355 -22.38 12.32 -4.82
CA ASP A 355 -22.99 11.81 -3.59
C ASP A 355 -22.08 11.92 -2.35
N ILE A 356 -21.67 13.15 -2.05
CA ILE A 356 -20.85 13.49 -0.88
C ILE A 356 -21.73 13.99 0.25
N ASN A 357 -21.61 13.37 1.43
CA ASN A 357 -22.30 13.79 2.64
C ASN A 357 -21.40 13.70 3.87
N ILE A 358 -20.62 14.75 4.11
CA ILE A 358 -19.63 14.84 5.18
C ILE A 358 -20.05 15.95 6.15
N GLU A 359 -20.35 15.55 7.38
CA GLU A 359 -20.70 16.47 8.46
C GLU A 359 -19.45 16.91 9.23
N TYR A 360 -19.47 18.16 9.71
CA TYR A 360 -18.51 18.65 10.70
C TYR A 360 -19.31 19.36 11.80
N LYS A 361 -18.99 19.06 13.05
CA LYS A 361 -19.71 19.53 14.25
C LYS A 361 -18.84 20.38 15.18
N GLY A 362 -17.68 20.83 14.71
CA GLY A 362 -16.80 21.67 15.52
C GLY A 362 -17.22 23.14 15.56
N PRO A 363 -16.53 23.95 16.39
CA PRO A 363 -16.93 25.34 16.67
C PRO A 363 -16.70 26.31 15.50
N ASP A 364 -15.94 25.92 14.49
CA ASP A 364 -15.49 26.80 13.40
C ASP A 364 -16.57 27.04 12.32
N GLY A 365 -17.78 26.51 12.51
CA GLY A 365 -18.91 26.62 11.59
C GLY A 365 -19.09 25.39 10.69
N PRO A 366 -19.92 25.47 9.64
CA PRO A 366 -20.22 24.32 8.77
C PRO A 366 -19.01 23.86 7.95
N PRO A 367 -18.99 22.60 7.48
CA PRO A 367 -17.91 22.07 6.65
C PRO A 367 -17.78 22.84 5.32
N THR A 368 -16.56 22.91 4.79
CA THR A 368 -16.21 23.67 3.59
C THR A 368 -15.73 22.75 2.45
N PHE A 369 -15.90 23.26 1.23
CA PHE A 369 -15.41 22.68 -0.01
C PHE A 369 -14.61 23.74 -0.77
N GLU A 370 -13.30 23.52 -0.95
CA GLU A 370 -12.42 24.40 -1.72
C GLU A 370 -11.97 23.76 -3.05
N CYS A 371 -11.89 24.57 -4.10
CA CYS A 371 -11.35 24.18 -5.41
C CYS A 371 -10.42 25.25 -5.96
N THR A 372 -9.29 24.80 -6.50
CA THR A 372 -8.31 25.62 -7.19
C THR A 372 -7.90 24.91 -8.47
N ASN A 373 -7.98 25.61 -9.61
CA ASN A 373 -7.63 25.08 -10.95
C ASN A 373 -8.33 23.75 -11.30
N VAL A 374 -9.61 23.64 -10.97
CA VAL A 374 -10.46 22.50 -11.32
C VAL A 374 -11.91 22.96 -11.40
N THR A 375 -12.66 22.38 -12.35
CA THR A 375 -14.12 22.50 -12.41
C THR A 375 -14.70 21.09 -12.32
N PRO A 376 -15.01 20.59 -11.12
CA PRO A 376 -15.48 19.23 -10.97
C PRO A 376 -16.89 19.08 -11.55
N LYS A 377 -17.13 17.93 -12.20
CA LYS A 377 -18.48 17.50 -12.54
C LYS A 377 -19.16 17.02 -11.26
N LEU A 378 -20.26 17.67 -10.89
CA LEU A 378 -21.02 17.36 -9.68
C LEU A 378 -22.19 16.43 -10.01
N VAL A 379 -22.39 15.40 -9.20
CA VAL A 379 -23.49 14.44 -9.32
C VAL A 379 -24.15 14.24 -7.95
N GLY A 380 -25.48 14.23 -7.91
CA GLY A 380 -26.22 13.92 -6.68
C GLY A 380 -25.93 14.86 -5.51
N THR A 381 -25.88 14.32 -4.28
CA THR A 381 -25.76 15.14 -3.05
C THR A 381 -24.38 15.77 -2.91
N GLN A 382 -24.34 17.05 -2.49
CA GLN A 382 -23.11 17.80 -2.21
C GLN A 382 -23.22 18.48 -0.85
N ASN A 383 -22.85 17.76 0.21
CA ASN A 383 -22.68 18.29 1.56
C ASN A 383 -21.25 17.96 2.04
N PRO A 384 -20.36 18.96 2.23
CA PRO A 384 -20.59 20.41 2.12
C PRO A 384 -20.93 20.88 0.70
N LYS A 385 -21.52 22.09 0.60
CA LYS A 385 -21.83 22.72 -0.70
C LYS A 385 -20.56 22.81 -1.54
N ALA A 386 -20.59 22.20 -2.71
CA ALA A 386 -19.46 22.18 -3.61
C ALA A 386 -19.08 23.57 -4.13
N CYS A 387 -17.79 23.72 -4.42
CA CYS A 387 -17.30 24.84 -5.20
C CYS A 387 -18.00 24.88 -6.57
N VAL A 388 -18.26 26.07 -7.10
CA VAL A 388 -18.83 26.27 -8.45
C VAL A 388 -17.80 27.01 -9.29
N GLY A 389 -16.92 26.26 -9.96
CA GLY A 389 -15.87 26.83 -10.82
C GLY A 389 -14.87 27.73 -10.08
N PRO A 390 -13.84 28.26 -10.76
CA PRO A 390 -12.67 28.79 -10.06
C PRO A 390 -13.01 30.05 -9.27
N VAL A 391 -12.80 30.00 -7.95
CA VAL A 391 -12.56 31.21 -7.18
C VAL A 391 -11.20 31.72 -7.65
N VAL A 392 -11.20 32.62 -8.64
CA VAL A 392 -10.03 33.45 -8.91
C VAL A 392 -9.84 34.26 -7.63
N LYS A 393 -8.85 33.90 -6.80
CA LYS A 393 -8.35 34.81 -5.77
C LYS A 393 -7.83 36.03 -6.53
N VAL A 394 -8.63 37.10 -6.56
CA VAL A 394 -8.20 38.40 -7.05
C VAL A 394 -7.10 38.86 -6.09
N PRO A 395 -5.85 39.05 -6.53
CA PRO A 395 -4.81 39.60 -5.68
C PRO A 395 -5.21 41.04 -5.31
N GLY A 396 -5.43 41.32 -4.02
CA GLY A 396 -5.57 42.70 -3.53
C GLY A 396 -6.93 43.11 -2.95
N LYS A 397 -7.54 42.30 -2.08
CA LYS A 397 -8.39 42.87 -1.02
C LYS A 397 -7.97 42.28 0.31
N GLU A 398 -7.34 43.16 1.11
CA GLU A 398 -7.05 43.00 2.54
C GLU A 398 -8.30 42.70 3.36
#